data_AF-A0A3L7SWY6-F1
#
_entry.id   AF-A0A3L7SWY6-F1
#
_cell.length_a   1.000
_cell.length_b   1.000
_cell.length_c   1.000
_cell.angle_alpha   90.00
_cell.angle_beta   90.00
_cell.angle_gamma   90.00
#
_symmetry.space_group_name_H-M   'P 1'
#
loop_
_entity.id
_entity.type
_entity.pdbx_description
1 polymer ?
#
loop_
_entity_poly.entity_id
_entity_poly.type
_entity_poly.pdbx_seq_one_letter_code
_entity_poly.pdbx_strand_id
1 'polypeptide(L)'
;MISAKYKVVLLDIEGTTSAIDFVHTTMFDYARNNLEDFLVSSFETKETIEALEIFAQDEKQPSLAAFLIGTFSKAEKIDRIVNLASQRMKEDSKATGLKALQGMVWRKGFNNGELKGHIFNDVP
;
A
#
# COMPACT_ATOMS: atom_id res chain seq x y z
N MET A 1 1.55 12.12 35.87
CA MET A 1 2.84 11.40 36.02
C MET A 1 2.53 9.93 36.24
N ILE A 2 2.87 9.06 35.29
CA ILE A 2 2.71 7.62 35.52
C ILE A 2 3.87 7.17 36.44
N SER A 3 3.51 6.77 37.66
CA SER A 3 4.43 6.54 38.79
C SER A 3 4.77 5.05 39.00
N ALA A 4 4.98 4.28 37.94
CA ALA A 4 5.40 2.88 38.09
C ALA A 4 6.44 2.47 37.04
N LYS A 5 7.47 1.72 37.45
CA LYS A 5 8.42 1.07 36.54
C LYS A 5 7.69 -0.05 35.79
N TYR A 6 7.18 0.25 34.60
CA TYR A 6 6.63 -0.77 33.72
C TYR A 6 7.77 -1.56 33.07
N LYS A 7 7.59 -2.87 32.93
CA LYS A 7 8.51 -3.73 32.17
C LYS A 7 8.22 -3.70 30.68
N VAL A 8 7.00 -3.34 30.30
CA VAL A 8 6.51 -3.30 28.91
C VAL A 8 5.58 -2.10 28.78
N VAL A 9 5.73 -1.38 27.67
CA VAL A 9 4.81 -0.34 27.21
C VAL A 9 4.35 -0.74 25.83
N LEU A 10 3.03 -0.85 25.63
CA LEU A 10 2.42 -1.09 24.32
C LEU A 10 1.87 0.25 23.82
N LEU A 11 2.32 0.68 22.65
CA LEU A 11 1.91 1.94 22.04
C LEU A 11 1.12 1.66 20.77
N ASP A 12 0.03 2.39 20.62
CA ASP A 12 -0.68 2.48 19.36
C ASP A 12 0.05 3.47 18.41
N ILE A 13 -0.28 3.43 17.12
CA ILE A 13 0.35 4.28 16.10
C ILE A 13 -0.50 5.51 15.85
N GLU A 14 -1.69 5.31 15.30
CA GLU A 14 -2.53 6.38 14.77
C GLU A 14 -3.16 7.19 15.90
N GLY A 15 -2.95 8.51 15.92
CA GLY A 15 -3.42 9.37 17.00
C GLY A 15 -2.70 9.19 18.34
N THR A 16 -1.68 8.31 18.40
CA THR A 16 -0.87 8.06 19.60
C THR A 16 0.59 8.45 19.38
N THR A 17 1.31 7.77 18.47
CA THR A 17 2.69 8.15 18.13
C THR A 17 2.78 8.96 16.83
N SER A 18 1.79 8.82 15.96
CA SER A 18 1.73 9.45 14.64
C SER A 18 0.41 10.20 14.46
N ALA A 19 0.40 11.28 13.68
CA ALA A 19 -0.83 11.98 13.34
C ALA A 19 -1.78 11.08 12.53
N ILE A 20 -3.08 11.15 12.82
CA ILE A 20 -4.15 10.47 12.07
C ILE A 20 -4.03 10.81 10.57
N ASP A 21 -3.88 12.10 10.26
CA ASP A 21 -3.78 12.61 8.89
C ASP A 21 -2.52 12.11 8.15
N PHE A 22 -1.43 11.79 8.87
CA PHE A 22 -0.25 11.21 8.25
C PHE A 22 -0.57 9.82 7.67
N VAL A 23 -1.32 9.02 8.41
CA VAL A 23 -1.73 7.69 7.96
C VAL A 23 -2.79 7.83 6.87
N HIS A 24 -3.92 8.47 7.16
CA HIS A 24 -5.10 8.47 6.27
C HIS A 24 -4.95 9.32 5.01
N THR A 25 -4.14 10.37 5.06
CA THR A 25 -3.96 11.27 3.92
C THR A 25 -2.61 11.04 3.28
N THR A 26 -1.52 11.23 4.02
CA THR A 26 -0.17 11.23 3.41
C THR A 26 0.20 9.87 2.83
N MET A 27 0.04 8.77 3.60
CA MET A 27 0.41 7.44 3.11
C MET A 27 -0.53 6.94 2.01
N PHE A 28 -1.84 7.10 2.16
CA PHE A 28 -2.80 6.67 1.13
C PHE A 28 -2.66 7.46 -0.17
N ASP A 29 -2.48 8.78 -0.10
CA ASP A 29 -2.26 9.61 -1.29
C ASP A 29 -0.92 9.26 -1.96
N TYR A 30 0.13 9.00 -1.18
CA TYR A 30 1.40 8.54 -1.74
C TYR A 30 1.23 7.20 -2.49
N ALA A 31 0.55 6.22 -1.89
CA ALA A 31 0.29 4.96 -2.57
C ALA A 31 -0.49 5.15 -3.88
N ARG A 32 -1.54 5.97 -3.86
CA ARG A 32 -2.35 6.26 -5.06
C ARG A 32 -1.53 6.92 -6.16
N ASN A 33 -0.70 7.90 -5.82
CA ASN A 33 0.04 8.70 -6.78
C ASN A 33 1.27 7.96 -7.35
N ASN A 34 1.79 6.95 -6.66
CA ASN A 34 3.04 6.26 -7.04
C ASN A 34 2.83 4.80 -7.48
N LEU A 35 1.59 4.29 -7.46
CA LEU A 35 1.30 2.89 -7.82
C LEU A 35 1.69 2.57 -9.27
N GLU A 36 1.41 3.47 -10.20
CA GLU A 36 1.74 3.29 -11.61
C GLU A 36 3.25 3.19 -11.82
N ASP A 37 4.00 4.18 -11.36
CA ASP A 37 5.47 4.19 -11.45
C ASP A 37 6.11 3.00 -10.73
N PHE A 38 5.54 2.59 -9.60
CA PHE A 38 5.94 1.37 -8.92
C PHE A 38 5.78 0.16 -9.86
N LEU A 39 4.57 -0.07 -10.38
CA LEU A 39 4.29 -1.21 -11.26
C LEU A 39 5.13 -1.16 -12.54
N VAL A 40 5.34 0.00 -13.17
CA VAL A 40 6.24 0.12 -14.34
C VAL A 40 7.62 -0.46 -14.04
N SER A 41 8.16 -0.15 -12.86
CA SER A 41 9.48 -0.60 -12.41
C SER A 41 9.54 -2.02 -11.85
N SER A 42 8.44 -2.54 -11.28
CA SER A 42 8.45 -3.79 -10.49
C SER A 42 7.52 -4.89 -11.00
N PHE A 43 6.77 -4.67 -12.08
CA PHE A 43 5.70 -5.55 -12.56
C PHE A 43 6.09 -7.04 -12.62
N GLU A 44 7.31 -7.33 -13.05
CA GLU A 44 7.80 -8.69 -13.30
C GLU A 44 8.53 -9.31 -12.11
N THR A 45 8.62 -8.58 -11.00
CA THR A 45 9.20 -9.12 -9.77
C THR A 45 8.27 -10.17 -9.16
N LYS A 46 8.84 -11.26 -8.63
CA LYS A 46 8.08 -12.34 -8.00
C LYS A 46 7.09 -11.83 -6.96
N GLU A 47 7.54 -10.93 -6.09
CA GLU A 47 6.73 -10.34 -5.03
C GLU A 47 5.56 -9.52 -5.58
N THR A 48 5.77 -8.72 -6.63
CA THR A 48 4.70 -7.95 -7.26
C THR A 48 3.68 -8.88 -7.93
N ILE A 49 4.14 -9.92 -8.63
CA ILE A 49 3.25 -10.92 -9.26
C ILE A 49 2.40 -11.64 -8.19
N GLU A 50 2.99 -12.05 -7.07
CA GLU A 50 2.26 -12.69 -5.96
C GLU A 50 1.18 -11.78 -5.38
N ALA A 51 1.47 -10.49 -5.17
CA ALA A 51 0.45 -9.54 -4.71
C ALA A 51 -0.65 -9.31 -5.75
N LEU A 52 -0.30 -9.27 -7.04
CA LEU A 52 -1.25 -9.12 -8.14
C LEU A 52 -2.14 -10.35 -8.33
N GLU A 53 -1.63 -11.56 -8.06
CA GLU A 53 -2.44 -12.79 -8.04
C GLU A 53 -3.49 -12.73 -6.92
N ILE A 54 -3.09 -12.33 -5.72
CA ILE A 54 -4.04 -12.14 -4.60
C ILE A 54 -5.05 -11.04 -4.95
N PHE A 55 -4.60 -9.94 -5.54
CA PHE A 55 -5.49 -8.86 -5.96
C PHE A 55 -6.52 -9.32 -7.01
N ALA A 56 -6.10 -10.14 -7.97
CA ALA A 56 -7.03 -10.75 -8.93
C ALA A 56 -8.06 -11.67 -8.25
N GLN A 57 -7.64 -12.45 -7.26
CA GLN A 57 -8.54 -13.30 -6.47
C GLN A 57 -9.55 -12.51 -5.64
N ASP A 58 -9.14 -11.39 -5.03
CA ASP A 58 -10.04 -10.46 -4.33
C ASP A 58 -11.13 -9.92 -5.29
N GLU A 59 -10.79 -9.75 -6.56
CA GLU A 59 -11.69 -9.33 -7.65
C GLU A 59 -12.45 -10.50 -8.29
N LYS A 60 -12.48 -11.66 -7.62
CA LYS A 60 -13.16 -12.89 -8.02
C LYS A 60 -12.67 -13.45 -9.36
N GLN A 61 -11.44 -13.13 -9.74
CA GLN A 61 -10.77 -13.75 -10.89
C GLN A 61 -9.99 -14.99 -10.43
N PRO A 62 -9.89 -16.03 -11.27
CA PRO A 62 -9.18 -17.25 -10.91
C PRO A 62 -7.65 -17.07 -10.89
N SER A 63 -7.12 -16.06 -11.60
CA SER A 63 -5.70 -15.71 -11.63
C SER A 63 -5.47 -14.31 -12.20
N LEU A 64 -4.26 -13.79 -12.03
CA LEU A 64 -3.80 -12.57 -12.68
C LEU A 64 -3.90 -12.66 -14.20
N ALA A 65 -3.56 -13.82 -14.78
CA ALA A 65 -3.66 -14.04 -16.21
C ALA A 65 -5.11 -13.88 -16.71
N ALA A 66 -6.09 -14.42 -15.97
CA ALA A 66 -7.51 -14.26 -16.29
C ALA A 66 -7.97 -12.80 -16.13
N PHE A 67 -7.53 -12.12 -15.08
CA PHE A 67 -7.80 -10.70 -14.87
C PHE A 67 -7.29 -9.82 -16.03
N LEU A 68 -6.14 -10.17 -16.59
CA LEU A 68 -5.47 -9.41 -17.67
C LEU A 68 -5.88 -9.86 -19.08
N ILE A 69 -6.88 -10.73 -19.24
CA ILE A 69 -7.40 -11.10 -20.57
C ILE A 69 -7.82 -9.84 -21.34
N GLY A 70 -7.39 -9.78 -22.61
CA GLY A 70 -7.66 -8.66 -23.52
C GLY A 70 -6.68 -7.49 -23.40
N THR A 71 -5.61 -7.63 -22.62
CA THR A 71 -4.46 -6.69 -22.63
C THR A 71 -3.33 -7.28 -23.47
N PHE A 72 -2.68 -6.45 -24.28
CA PHE A 72 -1.69 -6.90 -25.27
C PHE A 72 -0.29 -6.33 -24.99
N SER A 73 -0.20 -5.25 -24.24
CA SER A 73 1.05 -4.62 -23.82
C SER A 73 1.23 -4.58 -22.30
N LYS A 74 2.46 -4.37 -21.84
CA LYS A 74 2.76 -4.15 -20.42
C LYS A 74 2.05 -2.89 -19.90
N ALA A 75 1.98 -1.84 -20.69
CA ALA A 75 1.30 -0.59 -20.34
C ALA A 75 -0.20 -0.85 -20.09
N GLU A 76 -0.90 -1.50 -21.01
CA GLU A 76 -2.33 -1.82 -20.84
C GLU A 76 -2.62 -2.68 -19.61
N LYS A 77 -1.70 -3.61 -19.28
CA LYS A 77 -1.80 -4.42 -18.05
C LYS A 77 -1.72 -3.55 -16.81
N ILE A 78 -0.72 -2.67 -16.75
CA ILE A 78 -0.50 -1.76 -15.64
C ILE A 78 -1.69 -0.80 -15.51
N ASP A 79 -2.12 -0.17 -16.59
CA ASP A 79 -3.26 0.76 -16.60
C ASP A 79 -4.51 0.10 -16.05
N ARG A 80 -4.81 -1.15 -16.45
CA ARG A 80 -5.96 -1.89 -15.95
C ARG A 80 -5.88 -2.12 -14.43
N ILE A 81 -4.71 -2.50 -13.92
CA ILE A 81 -4.48 -2.71 -12.49
C ILE A 81 -4.60 -1.39 -11.73
N VAL A 82 -3.92 -0.34 -12.21
CA VAL A 82 -3.91 0.99 -11.57
C VAL A 82 -5.31 1.57 -11.49
N ASN A 83 -6.09 1.47 -12.56
CA ASN A 83 -7.47 1.96 -12.60
C ASN A 83 -8.34 1.25 -11.56
N LEU A 84 -8.28 -0.10 -11.51
CA LEU A 84 -9.08 -0.86 -10.56
C LEU A 84 -8.60 -0.65 -9.11
N ALA A 85 -7.29 -0.69 -8.87
CA ALA A 85 -6.72 -0.42 -7.55
C ALA A 85 -7.10 0.97 -7.05
N SER A 86 -7.02 2.00 -7.92
CA SER A 86 -7.43 3.37 -7.60
C SER A 86 -8.91 3.47 -7.26
N GLN A 87 -9.77 2.74 -7.97
CA GLN A 87 -11.19 2.65 -7.62
C GLN A 87 -11.38 1.99 -6.25
N ARG A 88 -10.73 0.85 -6.00
CA ARG A 88 -10.83 0.14 -4.72
C ARG A 88 -10.30 0.95 -3.54
N MET A 89 -9.27 1.77 -3.75
CA MET A 89 -8.79 2.74 -2.75
C MET A 89 -9.83 3.83 -2.44
N LYS A 90 -10.60 4.29 -3.45
CA LYS A 90 -11.68 5.27 -3.23
C LYS A 90 -12.87 4.67 -2.47
N GLU A 91 -13.09 3.37 -2.63
CA GLU A 91 -14.17 2.62 -1.97
C GLU A 91 -13.79 2.14 -0.56
N ASP A 92 -12.60 2.49 -0.04
CA ASP A 92 -12.05 1.96 1.21
C ASP A 92 -12.07 0.41 1.27
N SER A 93 -11.78 -0.23 0.14
CA SER A 93 -11.76 -1.69 0.04
C SER A 93 -10.65 -2.27 0.92
N LYS A 94 -11.01 -3.24 1.75
CA LYS A 94 -10.07 -3.95 2.64
C LYS A 94 -9.41 -5.17 1.97
N ALA A 95 -9.45 -5.25 0.65
CA ALA A 95 -8.83 -6.31 -0.16
C ALA A 95 -7.37 -6.56 0.24
N THR A 96 -7.00 -7.83 0.38
CA THR A 96 -5.69 -8.23 0.90
C THR A 96 -4.59 -7.90 -0.12
N GLY A 97 -4.84 -8.17 -1.40
CA GLY A 97 -3.91 -7.87 -2.49
C GLY A 97 -3.68 -6.37 -2.64
N LEU A 98 -4.72 -5.55 -2.46
CA LEU A 98 -4.59 -4.10 -2.51
C LEU A 98 -3.66 -3.58 -1.39
N LYS A 99 -3.85 -4.08 -0.16
CA LYS A 99 -2.99 -3.72 0.98
C LYS A 99 -1.54 -4.16 0.76
N ALA A 100 -1.33 -5.33 0.16
CA ALA A 100 0.01 -5.78 -0.19
C ALA A 100 0.70 -4.82 -1.19
N LEU A 101 -0.01 -4.40 -2.25
CA LEU A 101 0.49 -3.43 -3.21
C LEU A 101 0.81 -2.08 -2.54
N GLN A 102 -0.11 -1.56 -1.71
CA GLN A 102 0.13 -0.34 -0.94
C GLN A 102 1.38 -0.44 -0.06
N GLY A 103 1.55 -1.56 0.64
CA GLY A 103 2.72 -1.84 1.46
C GLY A 103 4.04 -1.81 0.68
N MET A 104 4.04 -2.37 -0.54
CA MET A 104 5.22 -2.35 -1.40
C MET A 104 5.56 -0.94 -1.90
N VAL A 105 4.55 -0.15 -2.28
CA VAL A 105 4.72 1.25 -2.68
C VAL A 105 5.27 2.07 -1.51
N TRP A 106 4.70 1.92 -0.31
CA TRP A 106 5.20 2.59 0.89
C TRP A 106 6.64 2.21 1.21
N ARG A 107 6.97 0.93 1.14
CA ARG A 107 8.34 0.44 1.39
C ARG A 107 9.33 1.10 0.44
N LYS A 108 9.00 1.24 -0.85
CA LYS A 108 9.82 1.98 -1.82
C LYS A 108 9.97 3.45 -1.40
N GLY A 109 8.88 4.11 -1.05
CA GLY A 109 8.90 5.52 -0.62
C GLY A 109 9.73 5.76 0.64
N PHE A 110 9.62 4.90 1.65
CA PHE A 110 10.43 4.99 2.87
C PHE A 110 11.91 4.73 2.59
N ASN A 111 12.23 3.72 1.79
CA ASN A 111 13.62 3.39 1.44
C ASN A 111 14.30 4.51 0.64
N ASN A 112 13.55 5.19 -0.22
CA ASN A 112 14.05 6.32 -1.02
C ASN A 112 14.02 7.66 -0.26
N GLY A 113 13.43 7.71 0.94
CA GLY A 113 13.28 8.92 1.73
C GLY A 113 12.22 9.90 1.24
N GLU A 114 11.41 9.50 0.25
CA GLU A 114 10.26 10.24 -0.27
C GLU A 114 9.10 10.24 0.75
N LEU A 115 8.92 9.13 1.45
CA LEU A 115 8.10 9.04 2.65
C LEU A 115 9.00 9.08 3.88
N LYS A 116 8.65 9.92 4.85
CA LYS A 116 9.29 9.99 6.16
C LYS A 116 8.23 9.77 7.22
N GLY A 117 8.48 8.82 8.13
CA GLY A 117 7.54 8.53 9.21
C GLY A 117 7.34 9.78 10.07
N HIS A 118 6.09 10.16 10.29
CA HIS A 118 5.77 11.20 11.26
C HIS A 118 5.74 10.59 12.65
N ILE A 119 6.50 11.15 13.57
CA ILE A 119 6.40 10.87 15.01
C ILE A 119 6.28 12.21 15.72
N PHE A 120 5.37 12.34 16.70
CA PHE A 120 5.29 13.58 17.49
C PHE A 120 6.57 13.81 18.29
N ASN A 121 6.95 15.08 18.47
CA ASN A 121 8.22 15.47 19.10
C ASN A 121 8.36 14.99 20.57
N ASP A 122 7.23 14.71 21.22
CA ASP A 122 7.13 14.26 22.60
C ASP A 122 7.06 12.73 22.75
N VAL A 123 7.07 11.98 21.65
CA VAL A 123 7.22 10.52 21.67
C VAL A 123 8.69 10.18 21.99
N PRO A 124 8.95 9.39 23.05
CA PRO A 124 10.29 9.13 23.57
C PRO A 124 11.17 8.22 22.70
#